data_AF-A0A1G9D188-F1
#
_entry.id   AF-A0A1G9D188-F1
#
_cell.length_a   1.000
_cell.length_b   1.000
_cell.length_c   1.000
_cell.angle_alpha   90.00
_cell.angle_beta   90.00
_cell.angle_gamma   90.00
#
_symmetry.space_group_name_H-M   'P 1'
#
loop_
_entity.id
_entity.type
_entity.pdbx_description
1 polymer ?
#
loop_
_entity_poly.entity_id
_entity_poly.type
_entity_poly.pdbx_seq_one_letter_code
_entity_poly.pdbx_strand_id
1 'polypeptide(L)'
;MRIDSNSYPSSSDDIFLPEFISKTYFIMKNPFLNTVALLSLFLLFSFTTINFQKQPLYSKQKIEQYINEVFADQADALVFKSSSKRLPLITDFFNRISIQNLPEHRGKKFKLLSSLELQDKYNSNLKRDKNFDPDNFNALKYQFDMVCKNKLVYRVDNTDYLISIEPLK
;
A
#
# COMPACT_ATOMS: atom_id res chain seq x y z
N MET A 1 19.18 -72.74 -4.17
CA MET A 1 18.77 -73.02 -2.79
C MET A 1 17.86 -71.87 -2.37
N ARG A 2 16.59 -72.20 -2.12
CA ARG A 2 15.45 -71.29 -1.94
C ARG A 2 15.57 -70.57 -0.60
N ILE A 3 15.18 -69.30 -0.56
CA ILE A 3 15.00 -68.51 0.66
C ILE A 3 13.62 -68.82 1.22
N ASP A 4 13.58 -69.11 2.52
CA ASP A 4 12.42 -69.58 3.28
C ASP A 4 11.34 -68.50 3.42
N SER A 5 10.09 -68.90 3.22
CA SER A 5 8.89 -68.14 3.58
C SER A 5 8.16 -68.87 4.71
N ASN A 6 8.39 -68.44 5.95
CA ASN A 6 7.68 -68.93 7.11
C ASN A 6 6.35 -68.19 7.29
N SER A 7 5.27 -68.96 7.11
CA SER A 7 4.03 -69.03 7.89
C SER A 7 3.69 -67.89 8.86
N TYR A 8 2.54 -67.25 8.61
CA TYR A 8 1.77 -66.44 9.56
C TYR A 8 1.10 -67.31 10.63
N PRO A 9 1.04 -66.86 11.90
CA PRO A 9 0.02 -67.31 12.85
C PRO A 9 -1.11 -66.27 12.99
N SER A 10 -2.33 -66.83 13.07
CA SER A 10 -3.58 -66.20 13.48
C SER A 10 -3.55 -65.86 14.98
N SER A 11 -3.99 -64.66 15.37
CA SER A 11 -4.45 -64.38 16.73
C SER A 11 -5.54 -63.30 16.73
N SER A 12 -6.69 -63.70 17.27
CA SER A 12 -7.77 -62.88 17.81
C SER A 12 -7.26 -61.90 18.86
N ASP A 13 -7.75 -60.66 18.83
CA ASP A 13 -7.83 -59.80 20.01
C ASP A 13 -9.03 -58.85 19.89
N ASP A 14 -9.87 -58.92 20.92
CA ASP A 14 -11.08 -58.14 21.15
C ASP A 14 -10.77 -56.64 21.25
N ILE A 15 -11.45 -55.82 20.43
CA ILE A 15 -11.37 -54.36 20.54
C ILE A 15 -12.29 -53.90 21.67
N PHE A 16 -11.69 -53.75 22.85
CA PHE A 16 -12.25 -53.00 23.97
C PHE A 16 -12.35 -51.52 23.59
N LEU A 17 -13.54 -51.04 23.24
CA LEU A 17 -13.76 -49.63 22.96
C LEU A 17 -13.83 -48.84 24.28
N PRO A 18 -13.01 -47.79 24.46
CA PRO A 18 -13.03 -46.99 25.68
C PRO A 18 -14.34 -46.20 25.81
N GLU A 19 -14.85 -46.09 27.05
CA GLU A 19 -16.09 -45.38 27.46
C GLU A 19 -16.25 -43.95 26.91
N PHE A 20 -15.19 -43.36 26.37
CA PHE A 20 -15.22 -42.06 25.71
C PHE A 20 -16.09 -42.00 24.45
N ILE A 21 -16.28 -43.11 23.74
CA ILE A 21 -17.07 -43.14 22.49
C ILE A 21 -18.58 -43.09 22.79
N SER A 22 -19.03 -43.45 23.99
CA SER A 22 -20.44 -43.37 24.37
C SER A 22 -20.95 -41.93 24.48
N LYS A 23 -20.10 -41.00 24.95
CA LYS A 23 -20.49 -39.58 25.10
C LYS A 23 -20.57 -38.83 23.77
N THR A 24 -19.80 -39.21 22.75
CA THR A 24 -19.86 -38.59 21.42
C THR A 24 -21.09 -39.05 20.63
N TYR A 25 -21.57 -40.28 20.83
CA TYR A 25 -22.81 -40.77 20.21
C TYR A 25 -24.09 -40.14 20.79
N PHE A 26 -24.08 -39.68 22.04
CA PHE A 26 -25.26 -39.04 22.65
C PHE A 26 -25.55 -37.64 22.07
N ILE A 27 -24.55 -36.96 21.52
CA ILE A 27 -24.72 -35.64 20.91
C ILE A 27 -25.35 -35.73 19.49
N MET A 28 -25.35 -36.92 18.86
CA MET A 28 -25.84 -37.14 17.49
C MET A 28 -27.32 -37.54 17.36
N LYS A 29 -28.19 -37.20 18.33
CA LYS A 29 -29.64 -37.48 18.22
C LYS A 29 -30.57 -36.29 18.44
N ASN A 30 -30.06 -35.07 18.53
CA ASN A 30 -30.89 -33.87 18.59
C ASN A 30 -30.68 -33.00 17.35
N PRO A 31 -31.54 -33.11 16.31
CA PRO A 31 -31.43 -32.28 15.11
C PRO A 31 -31.67 -30.79 15.38
N PHE A 32 -32.12 -30.40 16.58
CA PHE A 32 -32.31 -29.02 17.00
C PHE A 32 -31.06 -28.33 17.58
N LEU A 33 -30.12 -29.07 18.18
CA LEU A 33 -28.91 -28.47 18.76
C LEU A 33 -27.83 -28.17 17.70
N ASN A 34 -27.75 -28.97 16.65
CA ASN A 34 -26.77 -28.79 15.57
C ASN A 34 -27.09 -27.59 14.67
N THR A 35 -28.37 -27.24 14.52
CA THR A 35 -28.80 -26.06 13.73
C THR A 35 -28.47 -24.76 14.45
N VAL A 36 -28.64 -24.69 15.79
CA VAL A 36 -28.32 -23.48 16.57
C VAL A 36 -26.80 -23.25 16.65
N ALA A 37 -26.00 -24.32 16.72
CA ALA A 37 -24.53 -24.22 16.72
C ALA A 37 -23.93 -23.82 15.34
N LEU A 38 -24.58 -24.21 14.23
CA LEU A 38 -24.17 -23.78 12.89
C LEU A 38 -24.67 -22.38 12.52
N LEU A 39 -25.80 -21.94 13.08
CA LEU A 39 -26.31 -20.57 12.91
C LEU A 39 -25.55 -19.54 13.74
N SER A 40 -24.97 -19.91 14.89
CA SER A 40 -24.18 -19.00 15.72
C SER A 40 -22.76 -18.73 15.20
N LEU A 41 -22.20 -19.61 14.37
CA LEU A 41 -20.89 -19.38 13.74
C LEU A 41 -20.98 -18.40 12.54
N PHE A 42 -22.16 -18.23 11.95
CA PHE A 42 -22.40 -17.33 10.82
C PHE A 42 -22.72 -15.88 11.22
N LEU A 43 -23.00 -15.59 12.49
CA LEU A 43 -23.31 -14.23 12.98
C LEU A 43 -22.09 -13.46 13.51
N LEU A 44 -20.92 -14.09 13.61
CA LEU A 44 -19.67 -13.42 14.04
C LEU A 44 -18.81 -12.90 12.88
N PHE A 45 -19.13 -13.24 11.62
CA PHE A 45 -18.54 -12.59 10.44
C PHE A 45 -19.30 -11.31 10.09
N SER A 46 -19.50 -10.45 11.09
CA SER A 46 -19.93 -9.08 10.82
C SER A 46 -18.76 -8.35 10.17
N PHE A 47 -18.84 -8.26 8.84
CA PHE A 47 -18.03 -7.46 7.92
C PHE A 47 -17.28 -6.31 8.59
N THR A 48 -16.03 -6.53 8.96
CA THR A 48 -15.07 -5.43 9.09
C THR A 48 -14.64 -5.06 7.68
N THR A 49 -15.33 -4.11 7.07
CA THR A 49 -14.78 -3.40 5.91
C THR A 49 -13.59 -2.58 6.41
N ILE A 50 -12.40 -3.17 6.33
CA ILE A 50 -11.16 -2.45 6.58
C ILE A 50 -11.01 -1.46 5.42
N ASN A 51 -11.45 -0.22 5.63
CA ASN A 51 -11.12 0.89 4.74
C ASN A 51 -9.60 1.12 4.84
N PHE A 52 -8.83 0.54 3.90
CA PHE A 52 -7.41 0.87 3.75
C PHE A 52 -7.32 2.32 3.24
N GLN A 53 -7.28 3.28 4.16
CA GLN A 53 -6.95 4.66 3.81
C GLN A 53 -5.48 4.68 3.42
N LYS A 54 -5.19 4.97 2.14
CA LYS A 54 -3.82 5.13 1.63
C LYS A 54 -3.12 6.18 2.50
N GLN A 55 -2.09 5.77 3.21
CA GLN A 55 -1.29 6.68 4.02
C GLN A 55 -0.56 7.67 3.11
N PRO A 56 -0.45 8.95 3.50
CA PRO A 56 0.27 9.93 2.71
C PRO A 56 1.75 9.56 2.63
N LEU A 57 2.36 9.75 1.46
CA LEU A 57 3.77 9.43 1.23
C LEU A 57 4.71 10.30 2.09
N TYR A 58 4.29 11.52 2.41
CA TYR A 58 5.11 12.48 3.15
C TYR A 58 4.37 12.98 4.40
N SER A 59 5.11 13.17 5.49
CA SER A 59 4.58 13.83 6.69
C SER A 59 4.40 15.33 6.45
N LYS A 60 3.56 15.97 7.27
CA LYS A 60 3.37 17.43 7.22
C LYS A 60 4.71 18.18 7.35
N GLN A 61 5.56 17.78 8.30
CA GLN A 61 6.86 18.41 8.51
C GLN A 61 7.78 18.26 7.28
N LYS A 62 7.74 17.11 6.60
CA LYS A 62 8.52 16.89 5.38
C LYS A 62 8.02 17.79 4.23
N ILE A 63 6.70 17.94 4.09
CA ILE A 63 6.10 18.87 3.13
C ILE A 63 6.52 20.32 3.43
N GLU A 64 6.54 20.73 4.70
CA GLU A 64 7.02 22.06 5.11
C GLU A 64 8.50 22.27 4.76
N GLN A 65 9.35 21.26 4.96
CA GLN A 65 10.76 21.29 4.52
C GLN A 65 10.88 21.47 3.01
N TYR A 66 10.08 20.73 2.23
CA TYR A 66 10.04 20.84 0.78
C TYR A 66 9.54 22.21 0.28
N ILE A 67 8.58 22.81 0.98
CA ILE A 67 8.12 24.17 0.71
C ILE A 67 9.26 25.15 0.98
N ASN A 68 9.95 25.04 2.12
CA ASN A 68 11.07 25.91 2.46
C ASN A 68 12.21 25.81 1.45
N GLU A 69 12.51 24.61 0.94
CA GLU A 69 13.52 24.43 -0.11
C GLU A 69 13.17 25.22 -1.38
N VAL A 70 11.90 25.20 -1.82
CA VAL A 70 11.49 25.80 -3.10
C VAL A 70 11.15 27.28 -2.97
N PHE A 71 10.50 27.68 -1.89
CA PHE A 71 10.04 29.06 -1.66
C PHE A 71 11.03 29.92 -0.88
N ALA A 72 12.07 29.32 -0.26
CA ALA A 72 13.11 30.02 0.50
C ALA A 72 12.53 31.06 1.47
N ASP A 73 13.04 32.29 1.44
CA ASP A 73 12.61 33.43 2.26
C ASP A 73 11.15 33.85 2.02
N GLN A 74 10.55 33.44 0.90
CA GLN A 74 9.16 33.73 0.56
C GLN A 74 8.15 32.70 1.12
N ALA A 75 8.62 31.61 1.74
CA ALA A 75 7.76 30.53 2.21
C ALA A 75 6.70 31.01 3.21
N ASP A 76 7.09 31.81 4.21
CA ASP A 76 6.18 32.34 5.22
C ASP A 76 5.13 33.28 4.60
N ALA A 77 5.58 34.21 3.77
CA ALA A 77 4.72 35.24 3.18
C ALA A 77 3.72 34.68 2.16
N LEU A 78 4.17 33.71 1.34
CA LEU A 78 3.37 33.20 0.22
C LEU A 78 2.63 31.91 0.55
N VAL A 79 3.22 31.02 1.36
CA VAL A 79 2.70 29.67 1.57
C VAL A 79 2.12 29.48 2.97
N PHE A 80 2.88 29.75 4.02
CA PHE A 80 2.45 29.45 5.40
C PHE A 80 1.52 30.49 6.02
N LYS A 81 1.45 31.71 5.45
CA LYS A 81 0.46 32.70 5.85
C LYS A 81 -0.95 32.09 5.85
N SER A 82 -1.67 32.24 6.96
CA SER A 82 -3.00 31.61 7.18
C SER A 82 -4.05 31.96 6.12
N SER A 83 -3.95 33.13 5.49
CA SER A 83 -4.84 33.54 4.40
C SER A 83 -4.51 32.87 3.06
N SER A 84 -3.35 32.24 2.93
CA SER A 84 -2.89 31.62 1.68
C SER A 84 -3.63 30.30 1.42
N LYS A 85 -4.00 30.09 0.15
CA LYS A 85 -4.51 28.80 -0.33
C LYS A 85 -3.41 27.87 -0.82
N ARG A 86 -2.14 28.29 -0.78
CA ARG A 86 -1.02 27.50 -1.33
C ARG A 86 -0.70 26.28 -0.48
N LEU A 87 -0.61 26.43 0.85
CA LEU A 87 -0.32 25.30 1.74
C LEU A 87 -1.30 24.12 1.56
N PRO A 88 -2.64 24.31 1.60
CA PRO A 88 -3.56 23.20 1.39
C PRO A 88 -3.47 22.62 -0.03
N LEU A 89 -3.30 23.45 -1.07
CA LEU A 89 -3.11 22.99 -2.45
C LEU A 89 -1.85 22.10 -2.60
N ILE A 90 -0.73 22.55 -2.04
CA ILE A 90 0.55 21.82 -2.05
C ILE A 90 0.42 20.51 -1.26
N THR A 91 -0.24 20.55 -0.11
CA THR A 91 -0.45 19.37 0.73
C THR A 91 -1.31 18.33 0.00
N ASP A 92 -2.40 18.76 -0.63
CA ASP A 92 -3.22 17.89 -1.48
C ASP A 92 -2.42 17.30 -2.65
N PHE A 93 -1.62 18.13 -3.34
CA PHE A 93 -0.75 17.68 -4.41
C PHE A 93 0.17 16.53 -3.96
N PHE A 94 0.85 16.67 -2.82
CA PHE A 94 1.69 15.59 -2.28
C PHE A 94 0.91 14.33 -1.90
N ASN A 95 -0.33 14.47 -1.40
CA ASN A 95 -1.19 13.33 -1.07
C ASN A 95 -1.63 12.53 -2.30
N ARG A 96 -1.60 13.14 -3.49
CA ARG A 96 -1.94 12.50 -4.77
C ARG A 96 -0.75 11.89 -5.49
N ILE A 97 0.47 12.11 -4.99
CA ILE A 97 1.69 11.52 -5.58
C ILE A 97 1.82 10.05 -5.19
N SER A 98 2.25 9.24 -6.15
CA SER A 98 2.77 7.89 -5.92
C SER A 98 4.06 7.71 -6.69
N ILE A 99 5.07 7.18 -6.02
CA ILE A 99 6.35 6.81 -6.63
C ILE A 99 6.48 5.29 -6.55
N GLN A 100 6.71 4.64 -7.68
CA GLN A 100 6.77 3.18 -7.74
C GLN A 100 7.92 2.75 -8.65
N ASN A 101 8.66 1.73 -8.23
CA ASN A 101 9.65 1.07 -9.07
C ASN A 101 8.95 -0.02 -9.89
N LEU A 102 8.82 0.20 -11.20
CA LEU A 102 8.01 -0.64 -12.10
C LEU A 102 8.84 -1.09 -13.33
N PRO A 103 9.81 -2.00 -13.14
CA PRO A 103 10.72 -2.45 -14.21
C PRO A 103 9.99 -3.13 -15.38
N GLU A 104 8.82 -3.71 -15.16
CA GLU A 104 7.95 -4.28 -16.20
C GLU A 104 7.40 -3.23 -17.18
N HIS A 105 7.48 -1.95 -16.83
CA HIS A 105 7.16 -0.84 -17.72
C HIS A 105 8.37 -0.35 -18.52
N ARG A 106 9.55 -0.98 -18.42
CA ARG A 106 10.73 -0.61 -19.21
C ARG A 106 10.41 -0.64 -20.72
N GLY A 107 10.91 0.36 -21.45
CA GLY A 107 10.63 0.55 -22.89
C GLY A 107 9.29 1.22 -23.22
N LYS A 108 8.33 1.28 -22.29
CA LYS A 108 7.11 2.09 -22.47
C LYS A 108 7.44 3.59 -22.38
N LYS A 109 6.83 4.37 -23.27
CA LYS A 109 7.04 5.82 -23.35
C LYS A 109 6.18 6.53 -22.29
N PHE A 110 6.83 7.31 -21.45
CA PHE A 110 6.22 8.25 -20.50
C PHE A 110 6.91 9.60 -20.63
N LYS A 111 6.26 10.68 -20.19
CA LYS A 111 6.92 11.99 -20.09
C LYS A 111 8.08 11.88 -19.10
N LEU A 112 9.24 12.45 -19.42
CA LEU A 112 10.40 12.38 -18.54
C LEU A 112 10.31 13.42 -17.43
N LEU A 113 10.81 13.10 -16.24
CA LEU A 113 10.93 14.06 -15.15
C LEU A 113 11.86 15.22 -15.54
N SER A 114 12.99 14.94 -16.20
CA SER A 114 13.90 15.97 -16.71
C SER A 114 13.28 16.91 -17.75
N SER A 115 12.18 16.52 -18.39
CA SER A 115 11.45 17.39 -19.33
C SER A 115 10.66 18.50 -18.63
N LEU A 116 10.46 18.42 -17.31
CA LEU A 116 9.85 19.48 -16.53
C LEU A 116 10.90 20.51 -16.12
N GLU A 117 10.63 21.79 -16.34
CA GLU A 117 11.43 22.88 -15.78
C GLU A 117 11.42 22.86 -14.25
N LEU A 118 12.40 23.54 -13.63
CA LEU A 118 12.43 23.74 -12.19
C LEU A 118 11.50 24.89 -11.75
N GLN A 119 10.99 24.84 -10.52
CA GLN A 119 10.32 25.97 -9.86
C GLN A 119 11.35 26.84 -9.10
N ASP A 120 12.30 27.42 -9.82
CA ASP A 120 13.40 28.20 -9.25
C ASP A 120 13.06 29.69 -9.01
N LYS A 121 11.81 30.10 -9.25
CA LYS A 121 11.35 31.50 -9.14
C LYS A 121 11.71 32.18 -7.82
N TYR A 122 11.65 31.45 -6.70
CA TYR A 122 11.92 31.99 -5.36
C TYR A 122 13.24 31.49 -4.78
N ASN A 123 13.85 30.47 -5.38
CA ASN A 123 15.15 29.96 -5.00
C ASN A 123 15.98 29.68 -6.25
N SER A 124 16.82 30.64 -6.65
CA SER A 124 17.70 30.51 -7.83
C SER A 124 18.80 29.46 -7.65
N ASN A 125 19.05 28.99 -6.42
CA ASN A 125 20.02 27.93 -6.13
C ASN A 125 19.41 26.54 -6.26
N LEU A 126 18.12 26.42 -6.61
CA LEU A 126 17.45 25.15 -6.74
C LEU A 126 18.06 24.31 -7.87
N LYS A 127 18.36 23.04 -7.58
CA LYS A 127 18.98 22.10 -8.52
C LYS A 127 18.24 20.78 -8.51
N ARG A 128 18.21 20.08 -9.64
CA ARG A 128 17.73 18.68 -9.68
C ARG A 128 18.59 17.81 -8.77
N ASP A 129 17.96 16.79 -8.21
CA ASP A 129 18.67 15.83 -7.36
C ASP A 129 19.67 15.06 -8.21
N LYS A 130 20.92 14.97 -7.73
CA LYS A 130 21.99 14.26 -8.47
C LYS A 130 21.66 12.78 -8.65
N ASN A 131 21.10 12.19 -7.59
CA ASN A 131 20.61 10.82 -7.57
C ASN A 131 19.15 10.86 -7.14
N PHE A 132 18.31 10.09 -7.82
CA PHE A 132 16.91 9.98 -7.43
C PHE A 132 16.77 9.11 -6.18
N ASP A 133 16.10 9.64 -5.17
CA ASP A 133 15.73 8.95 -3.95
C ASP A 133 14.21 9.07 -3.78
N PRO A 134 13.43 7.97 -3.92
CA PRO A 134 11.98 8.03 -3.84
C PRO A 134 11.47 8.52 -2.46
N ASP A 135 12.23 8.27 -1.39
CA ASP A 135 11.82 8.60 -0.02
C ASP A 135 12.06 10.09 0.31
N ASN A 136 13.02 10.72 -0.38
CA ASN A 136 13.41 12.11 -0.19
C ASN A 136 13.14 13.01 -1.40
N PHE A 137 12.39 12.52 -2.39
CA PHE A 137 12.05 13.28 -3.58
C PHE A 137 11.14 14.47 -3.27
N ASN A 138 11.59 15.69 -3.57
CA ASN A 138 10.76 16.90 -3.48
C ASN A 138 10.12 17.22 -4.83
N ALA A 139 8.85 16.85 -4.99
CA ALA A 139 8.11 17.10 -6.21
C ALA A 139 7.88 18.59 -6.52
N LEU A 140 7.88 19.47 -5.52
CA LEU A 140 7.70 20.92 -5.75
C LEU A 140 8.83 21.55 -6.55
N LYS A 141 10.00 20.89 -6.61
CA LYS A 141 11.14 21.40 -7.37
C LYS A 141 10.84 21.49 -8.86
N TYR A 142 9.87 20.73 -9.36
CA TYR A 142 9.55 20.59 -10.78
C TYR A 142 8.20 21.24 -11.07
N GLN A 143 8.04 21.80 -12.26
CA GLN A 143 6.80 22.41 -12.72
C GLN A 143 5.73 21.35 -13.11
N PHE A 144 5.28 20.55 -12.14
CA PHE A 144 4.12 19.69 -12.31
C PHE A 144 2.83 20.51 -12.40
N ASP A 145 1.87 20.02 -13.19
CA ASP A 145 0.49 20.50 -13.11
C ASP A 145 -0.17 19.96 -11.84
N MET A 146 -0.19 20.78 -10.79
CA MET A 146 -0.79 20.42 -9.51
C MET A 146 -2.31 20.29 -9.58
N VAL A 147 -2.98 20.87 -10.58
CA VAL A 147 -4.45 20.91 -10.71
C VAL A 147 -4.87 20.13 -11.96
N CYS A 148 -4.31 18.92 -12.10
CA CYS A 148 -4.55 18.09 -13.26
C CYS A 148 -5.95 17.43 -13.23
N LYS A 149 -6.62 17.43 -14.38
CA LYS A 149 -7.93 16.77 -14.58
C LYS A 149 -7.82 15.26 -14.82
N ASN A 150 -6.67 14.81 -15.29
CA ASN A 150 -6.38 13.43 -15.60
C ASN A 150 -5.16 12.97 -14.80
N LYS A 151 -5.01 11.66 -14.66
CA LYS A 151 -3.81 11.06 -14.08
C LYS A 151 -2.58 11.42 -14.92
N LEU A 152 -1.56 11.97 -14.28
CA LEU A 152 -0.27 12.23 -14.92
C LEU A 152 0.72 11.14 -14.52
N VAL A 153 1.59 10.75 -15.45
CA VAL A 153 2.66 9.76 -15.19
C VAL A 153 3.95 10.23 -15.83
N TYR A 154 5.00 10.29 -15.02
CA TYR A 154 6.34 10.70 -15.39
C TYR A 154 7.33 9.58 -15.09
N ARG A 155 8.25 9.33 -16.00
CA ARG A 155 9.40 8.46 -15.74
C ARG A 155 10.55 9.28 -15.18
N VAL A 156 11.19 8.76 -14.15
CA VAL A 156 12.46 9.29 -13.66
C VAL A 156 13.56 8.86 -14.63
N ASP A 157 13.68 9.62 -15.73
CA ASP A 157 14.71 9.52 -16.76
C ASP A 157 15.08 8.08 -17.13
N ASN A 158 16.31 7.66 -16.85
CA ASN A 158 16.85 6.36 -17.25
C ASN A 158 16.59 5.25 -16.21
N THR A 159 15.69 5.47 -15.25
CA THR A 159 15.35 4.50 -14.20
C THR A 159 14.01 3.83 -14.47
N ASP A 160 13.70 2.82 -13.66
CA ASP A 160 12.40 2.13 -13.67
C ASP A 160 11.36 2.81 -12.74
N TYR A 161 11.71 3.94 -12.11
CA TYR A 161 10.77 4.67 -11.27
C TYR A 161 9.78 5.48 -12.09
N LEU A 162 8.50 5.33 -11.76
CA LEU A 162 7.41 6.15 -12.26
C LEU A 162 6.82 6.99 -11.11
N ILE A 163 6.64 8.28 -11.37
CA ILE A 163 5.91 9.21 -10.53
C ILE A 163 4.54 9.37 -11.16
N SER A 164 3.49 9.10 -10.39
CA SER A 164 2.11 9.34 -10.82
C SER A 164 1.42 10.34 -9.92
N ILE A 165 0.57 11.17 -10.51
CA ILE A 165 -0.23 12.18 -9.81
C ILE A 165 -1.69 11.90 -10.19
N GLU A 166 -2.49 11.52 -9.21
CA GLU A 166 -3.93 11.35 -9.39
C GLU A 166 -4.61 12.71 -9.60
N PRO A 167 -5.74 12.80 -10.32
CA PRO A 167 -6.45 14.06 -10.53
C PRO A 167 -6.96 14.66 -9.21
N LEU A 168 -7.17 15.98 -9.22
CA LEU A 168 -7.81 16.65 -8.09
C LEU A 168 -9.23 16.08 -7.90
N LYS A 169 -9.56 15.72 -6.65
CA LYS A 169 -10.86 15.14 -6.29
C LYS A 169 -11.95 16.21 -6.17
#